data_AF-A0A927JMG4-F1
#
_entry.id   AF-A0A927JMG4-F1
#
_cell.length_a   1.000
_cell.length_b   1.000
_cell.length_c   1.000
_cell.angle_alpha   90.00
_cell.angle_beta   90.00
_cell.angle_gamma   90.00
#
_symmetry.space_group_name_H-M   'P 1'
#
loop_
_entity.id
_entity.type
_entity.pdbx_description
1 polymer ?
#
loop_
_entity_poly.entity_id
_entity_poly.type
_entity_poly.pdbx_seq_one_letter_code
_entity_poly.pdbx_strand_id
1 'polypeptide(L)'
;MSSNPPARLHPVLVAEDRYQGVYSRGRWWAVAQADEPFEGMTRIAWLMDTGPSGDDVTAAVFWQHAPPWIASGASPDAAVASLIAQPGAGGDDWSPPPIEVDP
;
A
#
# COMPACT_ATOMS: atom_id res chain seq x y z
N MET A 1 -4.36 -24.68 -15.89
CA MET A 1 -3.40 -24.06 -14.94
C MET A 1 -3.07 -22.69 -15.50
N SER A 2 -3.68 -21.62 -14.97
CA SER A 2 -3.31 -20.26 -15.38
C SER A 2 -2.07 -19.87 -14.58
N SER A 3 -0.91 -19.87 -15.24
CA SER A 3 0.31 -19.31 -14.66
C SER A 3 0.15 -17.80 -14.65
N ASN A 4 -0.31 -17.23 -13.53
CA ASN A 4 -0.23 -15.78 -13.37
C ASN A 4 1.24 -15.38 -13.57
N PRO A 5 1.53 -14.39 -14.43
CA PRO A 5 2.87 -13.85 -14.53
C PRO A 5 3.34 -13.38 -13.14
N PRO A 6 4.64 -13.51 -12.81
CA PRO A 6 5.16 -13.03 -11.54
C PRO A 6 4.79 -11.56 -11.35
N ALA A 7 4.37 -11.20 -10.14
CA ALA A 7 3.96 -9.84 -9.81
C ALA A 7 5.05 -8.85 -10.23
N ARG A 8 4.68 -7.86 -11.05
CA ARG A 8 5.59 -6.76 -11.39
C ARG A 8 5.68 -5.83 -10.19
N LEU A 9 6.71 -5.98 -9.38
CA LEU A 9 6.86 -5.19 -8.15
C LEU A 9 7.69 -3.91 -8.36
N HIS A 10 8.52 -3.85 -9.41
CA HIS A 10 9.50 -2.78 -9.57
C HIS A 10 8.93 -1.56 -10.31
N PRO A 11 9.37 -0.34 -9.92
CA PRO A 11 10.22 -0.04 -8.76
C PRO A 11 9.47 -0.21 -7.43
N VAL A 12 10.18 -0.71 -6.42
CA VAL A 12 9.67 -0.82 -5.05
C VAL A 12 10.13 0.39 -4.26
N LEU A 13 9.20 1.13 -3.68
CA LEU A 13 9.50 2.17 -2.70
C LEU A 13 9.38 1.61 -1.30
N VAL A 14 10.32 1.96 -0.42
CA VAL A 14 10.28 1.62 1.00
C VAL A 14 10.38 2.90 1.81
N ALA A 15 9.41 3.13 2.71
CA ALA A 15 9.33 4.34 3.51
C ALA A 15 9.09 4.01 4.98
N GLU A 16 9.73 4.76 5.88
CA GLU A 16 9.43 4.72 7.30
C GLU A 16 8.19 5.58 7.59
N ASP A 17 7.22 5.00 8.28
CA ASP A 17 6.11 5.71 8.89
C ASP A 17 6.58 6.46 10.13
N ARG A 18 6.45 7.79 10.09
CA ARG A 18 6.90 8.68 11.16
C ARG A 18 5.99 8.69 12.39
N TYR A 19 4.80 8.08 12.33
CA TYR A 19 3.84 8.04 13.44
C TYR A 19 4.00 6.83 14.40
N GLN A 20 5.22 6.28 14.50
CA GLN A 20 5.60 5.19 15.42
C GLN A 20 4.89 3.83 15.23
N GLY A 21 4.11 3.65 14.16
CA GLY A 21 3.76 2.33 13.61
C GLY A 21 2.65 1.54 14.31
N VAL A 22 1.97 2.11 15.32
CA VAL A 22 0.82 1.45 15.98
C VAL A 22 -0.37 1.35 15.03
N TYR A 23 -0.58 2.33 14.15
CA TYR A 23 -1.73 2.39 13.25
C TYR A 23 -1.44 1.88 11.84
N SER A 24 -0.16 1.90 11.42
CA SER A 24 0.27 1.38 10.12
C SER A 24 0.52 -0.13 10.05
N ARG A 25 0.14 -0.88 11.11
CA ARG A 25 0.48 -2.30 11.30
C ARG A 25 2.00 -2.58 11.27
N GLY A 26 2.82 -1.57 11.53
CA GLY A 26 4.27 -1.61 11.35
C GLY A 26 4.86 -0.22 11.18
N ARG A 27 6.19 -0.12 11.24
CA ARG A 27 6.93 1.14 11.07
C ARG A 27 7.32 1.44 9.63
N TRP A 28 7.18 0.47 8.73
CA TRP A 28 7.68 0.58 7.36
C TRP A 28 6.60 0.19 6.37
N TRP A 29 6.55 0.89 5.25
CA TRP A 29 5.71 0.57 4.09
C TRP A 29 6.58 0.13 2.92
N ALA A 30 6.11 -0.84 2.16
CA ALA A 30 6.65 -1.21 0.87
C ALA A 30 5.56 -1.07 -0.19
N VAL A 31 5.88 -0.42 -1.31
CA VAL A 31 4.95 -0.09 -2.38
C VAL A 31 5.49 -0.60 -3.70
N ALA A 32 4.71 -1.44 -4.38
CA ALA A 32 5.03 -1.97 -5.71
C ALA A 32 4.67 -0.99 -6.82
N GLN A 33 5.54 -0.90 -7.83
CA GLN A 33 5.42 -0.01 -8.98
C GLN A 33 5.10 1.42 -8.51
N ALA A 34 5.93 1.96 -7.63
CA ALA A 34 5.62 3.21 -6.92
C ALA A 34 5.40 4.42 -7.86
N ASP A 35 5.96 4.37 -9.07
CA ASP A 35 5.80 5.35 -10.15
C ASP A 35 4.66 5.03 -11.13
N GLU A 36 3.96 3.91 -10.97
CA GLU A 36 2.82 3.53 -11.80
C GLU A 36 1.69 4.56 -11.65
N PRO A 37 1.08 5.00 -12.77
CA PRO A 37 -0.08 5.88 -12.71
C PRO A 37 -1.29 5.21 -12.04
N PHE A 38 -1.89 5.91 -11.08
CA PHE A 38 -3.12 5.52 -10.40
C PHE A 38 -3.93 6.79 -10.08
N GLU A 39 -5.21 6.81 -10.49
CA GLU A 39 -6.13 7.94 -10.27
C GLU A 39 -5.57 9.34 -10.64
N GLY A 40 -4.80 9.41 -11.73
CA GLY A 40 -4.25 10.67 -12.26
C GLY A 40 -2.94 11.14 -11.59
N MET A 41 -2.37 10.35 -10.68
CA MET A 41 -1.06 10.60 -10.06
C MET A 41 -0.24 9.30 -9.99
N THR A 42 0.96 9.30 -9.39
CA THR A 42 1.69 8.04 -9.15
C THR A 42 1.15 7.34 -7.91
N ARG A 43 1.27 6.01 -7.82
CA ARG A 43 0.86 5.25 -6.63
C ARG A 43 1.44 5.82 -5.32
N ILE A 44 2.71 6.24 -5.33
CA ILE A 44 3.29 6.88 -4.15
C ILE A 44 2.63 8.23 -3.83
N ALA A 45 2.37 9.08 -4.83
CA ALA A 45 1.72 10.36 -4.60
C ALA A 45 0.32 10.15 -4.01
N TRP A 46 -0.41 9.16 -4.50
CA TRP A 46 -1.73 8.79 -3.99
C TRP A 46 -1.68 8.30 -2.54
N LEU A 47 -0.70 7.46 -2.17
CA LEU A 47 -0.52 7.01 -0.79
C LEU A 47 -0.15 8.15 0.19
N MET A 48 0.58 9.15 -0.30
CA MET A 48 0.93 10.32 0.52
C MET A 48 -0.26 11.26 0.71
N ASP A 49 -1.26 11.23 -0.18
CA ASP A 49 -2.45 12.07 -0.11
C ASP A 49 -3.62 11.38 0.62
N THR A 50 -3.91 10.13 0.26
CA THR A 50 -5.08 9.35 0.72
C THR A 50 -4.71 8.14 1.58
N GLY A 51 -3.41 7.80 1.62
CA GLY A 51 -2.95 6.56 2.22
C GLY A 51 -2.67 6.64 3.74
N PRO A 52 -1.78 5.78 4.25
CA PRO A 52 -1.59 5.58 5.68
C PRO A 52 -0.83 6.71 6.39
N SER A 53 -0.62 7.86 5.72
CA SER A 53 0.07 9.03 6.26
C SER A 53 -0.84 10.02 7.01
N GLY A 54 -2.16 9.78 6.99
CA GLY A 54 -3.17 10.57 7.71
C GLY A 54 -3.20 10.33 9.23
N ASP A 55 -4.28 10.76 9.89
CA ASP A 55 -4.49 10.49 11.32
C ASP A 55 -4.78 9.01 11.62
N ASP A 56 -4.77 8.65 12.90
CA ASP A 56 -4.91 7.27 13.37
C ASP A 56 -6.17 6.56 12.83
N VAL A 57 -7.29 7.28 12.74
CA VAL A 57 -8.58 6.76 12.27
C VAL A 57 -8.52 6.51 10.77
N THR A 58 -8.03 7.49 10.02
CA THR A 58 -7.86 7.42 8.56
C THR A 58 -6.91 6.29 8.17
N ALA A 59 -5.77 6.17 8.85
CA ALA A 59 -4.82 5.08 8.62
C ALA A 59 -5.43 3.72 8.95
N ALA A 60 -6.16 3.59 10.06
CA ALA A 60 -6.82 2.35 10.43
C ALA A 60 -7.89 1.91 9.41
N VAL A 61 -8.67 2.86 8.87
CA VAL A 61 -9.64 2.61 7.80
C VAL A 61 -8.93 2.23 6.50
N PHE A 62 -7.88 2.95 6.12
CA PHE A 62 -7.07 2.63 4.95
C PHE A 62 -6.59 1.18 4.98
N TRP A 63 -6.00 0.72 6.09
CA TRP A 63 -5.45 -0.64 6.19
C TRP A 63 -6.51 -1.76 6.20
N GLN A 64 -7.79 -1.45 6.37
CA GLN A 64 -8.88 -2.43 6.17
C GLN A 64 -9.13 -2.69 4.68
N HIS A 65 -8.81 -1.72 3.83
CA HIS A 65 -9.09 -1.74 2.41
C HIS A 65 -7.86 -1.56 1.53
N ALA A 66 -6.66 -1.67 2.11
CA ALA A 66 -5.42 -1.32 1.44
C ALA A 66 -5.28 -2.02 0.07
N PRO A 67 -4.81 -1.30 -0.95
CA PRO A 67 -4.52 -1.90 -2.24
C PRO A 67 -3.51 -3.06 -2.12
N PRO A 68 -3.56 -4.05 -3.01
CA PRO A 68 -2.66 -5.21 -2.94
C PRO A 68 -1.20 -4.83 -3.22
N TRP A 69 -0.95 -3.67 -3.82
CA TRP A 69 0.38 -3.17 -4.17
C TRP A 69 1.08 -2.41 -3.02
N ILE A 70 0.54 -2.44 -1.80
CA ILE A 70 1.17 -1.90 -0.59
C ILE A 70 1.09 -2.90 0.59
N ALA A 71 2.21 -3.05 1.29
CA ALA A 71 2.30 -3.80 2.55
C ALA A 71 3.07 -3.03 3.63
N SER A 72 3.00 -3.50 4.87
CA SER A 72 3.78 -2.96 5.98
C SER A 72 4.56 -4.02 6.77
N GLY A 73 5.52 -3.54 7.57
CA GLY A 73 6.36 -4.39 8.41
C GLY A 73 7.08 -3.63 9.53
N ALA A 74 7.64 -4.38 10.49
CA ALA A 74 8.41 -3.82 11.60
C ALA A 74 9.81 -3.32 11.20
N SER A 75 10.27 -3.70 10.00
CA SER A 75 11.54 -3.29 9.39
C SER A 75 11.34 -3.10 7.88
N PRO A 76 12.29 -2.44 7.17
CA PRO A 76 12.26 -2.32 5.72
C PRO A 76 12.11 -3.69 5.03
N ASP A 77 12.93 -4.66 5.44
CA ASP A 77 12.94 -6.01 4.88
C ASP A 77 11.62 -6.74 5.13
N ALA A 78 11.05 -6.59 6.33
CA ALA A 78 9.77 -7.19 6.67
C ALA A 78 8.62 -6.60 5.81
N ALA A 79 8.63 -5.30 5.53
CA ALA A 79 7.64 -4.68 4.67
C ALA A 79 7.74 -5.22 3.23
N VAL A 80 8.95 -5.34 2.70
CA VAL A 80 9.19 -5.93 1.36
C VAL A 80 8.78 -7.40 1.32
N ALA A 81 9.11 -8.18 2.34
CA ALA A 81 8.71 -9.58 2.43
C ALA A 81 7.17 -9.74 2.46
N SER A 82 6.47 -8.89 3.21
CA SER A 82 5.01 -8.84 3.22
C SER A 82 4.44 -8.51 1.83
N LEU A 83 5.02 -7.52 1.13
CA LEU A 83 4.60 -7.13 -0.21
C LEU A 83 4.78 -8.26 -1.23
N ILE A 84 5.90 -8.99 -1.16
CA ILE A 84 6.17 -10.16 -2.02
C ILE A 84 5.14 -11.28 -1.78
N ALA A 85 4.74 -11.47 -0.52
CA ALA A 85 3.74 -12.47 -0.15
C ALA A 85 2.30 -12.06 -0.50
N GLN A 86 2.06 -10.79 -0.83
CA GLN A 86 0.73 -10.23 -1.04
C GLN A 86 0.16 -10.60 -2.41
N PRO A 87 -0.99 -11.29 -2.47
CA PRO A 87 -1.64 -11.60 -3.74
C PRO A 87 -2.02 -10.33 -4.49
N GLY A 88 -1.64 -10.23 -5.76
CA GLY A 88 -2.02 -9.10 -6.62
C GLY A 88 -1.11 -7.87 -6.52
N ALA A 89 0.03 -7.93 -5.80
CA ALA A 89 0.90 -6.78 -5.59
C ALA A 89 1.48 -6.11 -6.85
N GLY A 90 1.41 -6.76 -8.01
CA GLY A 90 1.79 -6.17 -9.31
C GLY A 90 0.64 -6.10 -10.31
N GLY A 91 -0.60 -6.12 -9.82
CA GLY A 91 -1.80 -6.00 -10.63
C GLY A 91 -2.48 -4.64 -10.43
N ASP A 92 -3.31 -4.27 -11.40
CA ASP A 92 -4.09 -3.03 -11.40
C ASP A 92 -5.57 -3.26 -11.06
N ASP A 93 -5.96 -4.52 -10.85
CA ASP A 93 -7.31 -4.92 -10.48
C ASP A 93 -7.56 -4.66 -8.98
N TRP A 94 -7.58 -3.38 -8.61
CA TRP A 94 -8.09 -2.92 -7.33
C TRP A 94 -8.82 -1.59 -7.52
N SER A 95 -9.91 -1.42 -6.81
CA SER A 95 -10.64 -0.15 -6.75
C SER A 95 -10.90 0.19 -5.30
N PRO A 96 -10.78 1.47 -4.91
CA PRO A 96 -11.11 1.87 -3.55
C PRO A 96 -12.57 1.55 -3.26
N PRO A 97 -12.89 1.08 -2.04
CA PRO A 97 -14.29 0.99 -1.64
C PRO A 97 -14.92 2.39 -1.70
N PRO A 98 -16.23 2.51 -1.99
CA PRO A 98 -16.91 3.78 -1.89
C PRO A 98 -16.70 4.32 -0.47
N ILE A 99 -16.06 5.49 -0.37
CA ILE A 99 -15.96 6.21 0.90
C ILE A 99 -17.39 6.66 1.20
N GLU A 100 -18.10 5.96 2.08
CA GLU A 100 -19.32 6.49 2.67
C GLU A 100 -18.92 7.68 3.53
N VAL A 101 -18.98 8.87 2.92
CA VAL A 101 -18.95 10.14 3.64
C VAL A 101 -20.29 10.21 4.35
N ASP A 102 -20.35 9.74 5.59
CA ASP A 102 -21.51 10.03 6.44
C ASP A 102 -21.52 11.56 6.68
N PRO A 103 -22.59 12.28 6.31
CA PRO A 103 -22.63 13.74 6.29
C PRO A 103 -22.58 14.41 7.67
#